data_AF-A0A553K9R0-F1
#
_entry.id   AF-A0A553K9R0-F1
#
_cell.length_a   1.000
_cell.length_b   1.000
_cell.length_c   1.000
_cell.angle_alpha   90.00
_cell.angle_beta   90.00
_cell.angle_gamma   90.00
#
_symmetry.space_group_name_H-M   'P 1'
#
loop_
_entity.id
_entity.type
_entity.pdbx_description
1 polymer ?
#
loop_
_entity_poly.entity_id
_entity_poly.type
_entity_poly.pdbx_seq_one_letter_code
_entity_poly.pdbx_strand_id
1 'polypeptide(L)' 'MEKSFYYAVPWQEAGYLRETLTSIDIPFVIEQDDRLDLNPGEVAFVFPNLPIRQFRHVYELFGQAGRLYPA' A
#
# COMPACT_ATOMS: atom_id res chain seq x y z
N MET A 1 -10.10 -9.76 -2.44
CA MET A 1 -10.04 -8.35 -2.00
C MET A 1 -10.18 -7.48 -3.25
N GLU A 2 -11.12 -6.56 -3.28
CA GLU A 2 -11.22 -5.59 -4.38
C GLU A 2 -10.15 -4.53 -4.20
N LYS A 3 -9.20 -4.44 -5.14
CA LYS A 3 -8.04 -3.53 -5.08
C LYS A 3 -8.47 -2.13 -5.47
N SER A 4 -8.12 -1.12 -4.69
CA SER A 4 -8.62 0.25 -4.85
C SER A 4 -7.50 1.26 -5.04
N PHE A 5 -6.47 1.20 -4.20
CA PHE A 5 -5.34 2.13 -4.27
C PHE A 5 -4.05 1.47 -3.84
N TYR A 6 -2.91 2.09 -4.16
CA TYR A 6 -1.61 1.57 -3.83
C TYR A 6 -0.58 2.65 -3.52
N TYR A 7 0.52 2.24 -2.90
CA TYR A 7 1.72 3.04 -2.69
C TYR A 7 2.92 2.31 -3.25
N ALA A 8 3.69 2.97 -4.11
CA ALA A 8 4.99 2.52 -4.53
C ALA A 8 6.01 2.83 -3.43
N VAL A 9 6.73 1.81 -2.96
CA VAL A 9 7.75 1.97 -1.92
C VAL A 9 9.03 1.23 -2.26
N PRO A 10 10.20 1.73 -1.84
CA PRO A 10 11.45 1.00 -1.98
C PRO A 10 11.39 -0.36 -1.29
N TRP A 11 11.94 -1.41 -1.91
CA TRP A 11 11.96 -2.76 -1.34
C TRP A 11 12.60 -2.82 0.06
N GLN A 12 13.60 -1.97 0.31
CA GLN A 12 14.28 -1.88 1.61
C GLN A 12 13.34 -1.42 2.74
N GLU A 13 12.29 -0.67 2.41
CA GLU A 13 11.29 -0.17 3.36
C GLU A 13 10.11 -1.14 3.56
N ALA A 14 9.90 -2.06 2.62
CA ALA A 14 8.75 -2.97 2.64
C ALA A 14 8.67 -3.82 3.92
N GLY A 15 9.80 -4.18 4.52
CA GLY A 15 9.85 -4.96 5.75
C GLY A 15 9.12 -4.28 6.91
N TYR A 16 9.54 -3.06 7.26
CA TYR A 16 8.95 -2.34 8.41
C TYR A 16 7.49 -1.94 8.15
N LEU A 17 7.15 -1.57 6.91
CA LEU A 17 5.78 -1.21 6.53
C LEU A 17 4.84 -2.40 6.67
N ARG A 18 5.26 -3.58 6.19
CA ARG A 18 4.51 -4.83 6.31
C ARG A 18 4.25 -5.17 7.77
N GLU A 19 5.26 -5.11 8.63
CA GLU A 19 5.12 -5.38 10.05
C GLU A 19 4.19 -4.40 10.75
N THR A 20 4.35 -3.10 10.46
CA THR A 20 3.50 -2.03 11.00
C THR A 20 2.05 -2.25 10.63
N LEU A 21 1.73 -2.42 9.34
CA LEU A 21 0.35 -2.63 8.86
C LEU A 21 -0.26 -3.91 9.42
N THR A 22 0.53 -4.99 9.53
CA THR A 22 0.07 -6.27 10.11
C THR A 22 -0.26 -6.11 11.59
N SER A 23 0.55 -5.36 12.36
CA SER A 23 0.33 -5.15 13.81
C SER A 23 -0.95 -4.38 14.15
N ILE A 24 -1.54 -3.69 13.17
CA ILE A 24 -2.79 -2.92 13.33
C ILE A 24 -3.92 -3.48 12.45
N ASP A 25 -3.78 -4.73 11.99
CA ASP A 25 -4.79 -5.49 11.22
C ASP A 25 -5.32 -4.75 9.98
N ILE A 26 -4.45 -4.02 9.27
CA ILE A 26 -4.82 -3.39 7.99
C ILE A 26 -4.68 -4.43 6.87
N PRO A 27 -5.73 -4.63 6.04
CA PRO A 27 -5.63 -5.53 4.90
C PRO A 27 -4.83 -4.88 3.76
N PHE A 28 -3.81 -5.58 3.27
CA PHE A 28 -3.01 -5.18 2.10
C PHE A 28 -2.45 -6.42 1.39
N VAL A 29 -1.94 -6.22 0.17
CA VAL A 29 -1.09 -7.17 -0.54
C VAL A 29 0.13 -6.44 -1.10
N ILE A 30 1.25 -7.13 -1.25
CA ILE A 30 2.47 -6.58 -1.87
C ILE A 30 2.58 -7.14 -3.29
N GLU A 31 2.74 -6.26 -4.28
CA GLU A 31 2.76 -6.64 -5.70
C GLU A 31 3.90 -5.95 -6.48
N GLN A 32 4.37 -6.65 -7.52
CA GLN A 32 5.16 -6.10 -8.62
C GLN A 32 4.38 -6.39 -9.90
N ASP A 33 3.42 -5.54 -10.21
CA ASP A 33 2.55 -5.65 -11.40
C ASP A 33 2.95 -4.54 -12.38
N ASP A 34 3.22 -4.90 -13.64
CA ASP A 34 3.67 -3.98 -14.69
C ASP A 34 2.65 -2.89 -15.03
N ARG A 35 1.38 -3.06 -14.63
CA ARG A 35 0.34 -2.03 -14.79
C ARG A 35 0.46 -0.90 -13.76
N LEU A 36 1.23 -1.11 -12.69
CA LEU A 36 1.47 -0.13 -11.65
C LEU A 36 2.70 0.70 -12.01
N ASP A 37 2.58 2.02 -11.86
CA ASP A 37 3.71 2.93 -11.99
C ASP A 37 4.67 2.72 -10.80
N LEU A 38 5.69 1.90 -11.02
CA LEU A 38 6.74 1.50 -10.07
C LEU A 38 8.11 1.73 -10.70
N ASN A 39 9.02 2.36 -9.95
CA ASN A 39 10.42 2.46 -10.35
C ASN A 39 11.17 1.15 -10.09
N PRO A 40 12.32 0.93 -10.74
CA PRO A 40 13.20 -0.19 -10.42
C PRO A 40 13.55 -0.21 -8.92
N GLY A 41 13.36 -1.36 -8.27
CA GLY A 41 13.61 -1.53 -6.84
C GLY A 41 12.44 -1.15 -5.93
N GLU A 42 11.28 -0.78 -6.49
CA GLU A 42 10.04 -0.54 -5.74
C GLU A 42 9.11 -1.75 -5.76
N VAL A 43 8.18 -1.75 -4.80
CA VAL A 43 7.03 -2.64 -4.73
C VAL A 43 5.77 -1.86 -4.39
N ALA A 44 4.63 -2.36 -4.81
CA ALA A 44 3.34 -1.77 -4.48
C ALA A 44 2.78 -2.38 -3.21
N PHE A 45 2.45 -1.57 -2.21
CA PHE A 45 1.49 -1.93 -1.17
C PHE A 45 0.09 -1.57 -1.67
N VAL A 46 -0.71 -2.59 -1.95
CA VAL A 46 -2.04 -2.45 -2.54
C VAL A 46 -3.11 -2.69 -1.49
N PHE A 47 -4.06 -1.78 -1.42
CA PHE A 47 -5.12 -1.76 -0.42
C PHE A 47 -6.50 -1.87 -1.07
N PRO A 48 -7.48 -2.45 -0.35
CA PRO A 48 -8.88 -2.32 -0.74
C PRO A 48 -9.43 -0.95 -0.35
N ASN A 49 -10.71 -0.74 -0.64
CA ASN A 49 -11.45 0.31 0.06
C ASN A 49 -11.43 0.04 1.56
N LEU A 50 -10.84 0.97 2.31
CA LEU A 50 -10.69 0.87 3.77
C LEU A 50 -11.77 1.68 4.48
N PRO A 51 -12.27 1.21 5.64
CA PRO A 51 -12.99 2.05 6.58
C PRO A 51 -12.16 3.28 6.96
N ILE A 52 -12.80 4.43 7.18
CA ILE A 52 -12.12 5.72 7.41
C ILE A 52 -11.06 5.68 8.52
N ARG A 53 -11.25 4.85 9.56
CA ARG A 53 -10.28 4.68 10.65
C ARG A 53 -9.00 3.98 10.17
N GLN A 54 -9.12 2.91 9.39
CA GLN A 54 -7.97 2.22 8.81
C GLN A 54 -7.30 3.08 7.75
N PHE A 55 -8.08 3.75 6.89
CA PHE A 55 -7.54 4.68 5.90
C PHE A 55 -6.71 5.79 6.55
N ARG A 56 -7.17 6.34 7.69
CA ARG A 56 -6.41 7.36 8.43
C ARG A 56 -5.03 6.85 8.86
N HIS A 57 -4.93 5.63 9.39
CA HIS A 57 -3.64 5.03 9.75
C HIS A 57 -2.72 4.85 8.54
N VAL A 58 -3.27 4.41 7.39
CA VAL A 58 -2.48 4.33 6.14
C VAL A 58 -2.02 5.70 5.70
N TYR A 59 -2.90 6.71 5.70
CA TYR A 59 -2.54 8.08 5.32
C TYR A 59 -1.46 8.66 6.23
N GLU A 60 -1.54 8.44 7.54
CA GLU A 60 -0.52 8.90 8.50
C GLU A 60 0.81 8.16 8.30
N LEU A 61 0.79 6.85 7.99
CA LEU A 61 1.98 6.04 7.76
C LEU A 61 2.73 6.44 6.47
N PHE A 62 2.00 6.62 5.37
CA PHE A 62 2.59 6.94 4.07
C PHE A 62 2.70 8.45 3.80
N GLY A 63 2.11 9.29 4.65
CA GLY A 63 2.16 10.76 4.58
C GLY A 63 1.35 11.40 3.44
N GLN A 64 0.70 10.60 2.59
CA GLN A 64 -0.07 11.08 1.44
C GLN A 64 -1.20 10.11 1.07
N ALA A 65 -2.09 10.56 0.18
CA ALA A 65 -3.07 9.67 -0.43
C ALA A 65 -2.40 8.72 -1.44
N GLY A 66 -2.88 7.47 -1.48
CA GLY A 66 -2.38 6.47 -2.42
C GLY A 66 -2.81 6.77 -3.86
N ARG A 67 -2.09 6.18 -4.80
CA ARG A 67 -2.42 6.20 -6.23
C ARG A 67 -3.60 5.27 -6.48
N LEU A 68 -4.50 5.62 -7.40
CA LEU A 68 -5.60 4.73 -7.79
C LEU A 68 -5.05 3.45 -8.42
N TYR A 69 -5.60 2.31 -8.02
CA TYR A 69 -5.29 1.04 -8.66
C TYR A 69 -5.93 1.01 -10.05
N PRO A 70 -5.22 0.60 -11.10
CA PRO A 70 -5.78 0.53 -12.46
C PRO A 70 -6.90 -0.51 -12.53
N ALA A 71 -7.96 -0.17 -13.28
CA ALA A 71 -9.11 -1.04 -13.51
C ALA A 71 -8.73 -2.33 -14.27
#